data_AF-A0A521LF59-F1
#
_entry.id   AF-A0A521LF59-F1
#
_cell.length_a   1.000
_cell.length_b   1.000
_cell.length_c   1.000
_cell.angle_alpha   90.00
_cell.angle_beta   90.00
_cell.angle_gamma   90.00
#
_symmetry.space_group_name_H-M   'P 1'
#
loop_
_entity.id
_entity.type
_entity.pdbx_description
1 polymer ?
#
loop_
_entity_poly.entity_id
_entity_poly.type
_entity_poly.pdbx_seq_one_letter_code
_entity_poly.pdbx_strand_id
1 'polypeptide(L)'
;MSGQDRETEELGHLEAISAKSKQKSRESRSTESADRRKAILNSARRVLIEQGYADFTMRGIARHAQIHLKTLQHYFSSKRELVIETVNYTLDNYYYEEYLGILRDIDDNDSSNGSVAKIGGSQR
;
A
#
# COMPACT_ATOMS: atom_id res chain seq x y z
N MET A 1 -44.82 -30.37 22.72
CA MET A 1 -43.78 -30.03 21.72
C MET A 1 -42.75 -29.19 22.45
N SER A 2 -41.79 -29.79 23.16
CA SER A 2 -40.76 -29.01 23.89
C SER A 2 -39.96 -29.87 24.87
N GLY A 3 -38.67 -30.04 24.59
CA GLY A 3 -37.71 -30.57 25.57
C GLY A 3 -36.33 -30.82 24.97
N GLN A 4 -36.26 -31.26 23.70
CA GLN A 4 -35.01 -31.58 23.01
C GLN A 4 -34.49 -30.45 22.09
N ASP A 5 -35.28 -29.41 21.85
CA ASP A 5 -34.93 -28.34 20.90
C ASP A 5 -34.00 -27.25 21.49
N ARG A 6 -33.80 -27.21 22.81
CA ARG A 6 -32.99 -26.15 23.47
C ARG A 6 -31.49 -26.44 23.50
N GLU A 7 -31.07 -27.71 23.48
CA GLU A 7 -29.64 -28.07 23.50
C GLU A 7 -28.97 -27.87 22.13
N THR A 8 -29.74 -27.96 21.03
CA THR A 8 -29.24 -27.75 19.67
C THR A 8 -29.04 -26.26 19.33
N GLU A 9 -29.78 -25.35 19.99
CA GLU A 9 -29.60 -23.90 19.84
C GLU A 9 -28.36 -23.37 20.61
N GLU A 10 -28.00 -23.99 21.73
CA GLU A 10 -26.89 -23.53 22.59
C GLU A 10 -25.51 -23.92 22.01
N LEU A 11 -25.40 -25.10 21.40
CA LEU A 11 -24.17 -25.57 20.74
C LEU A 11 -23.84 -24.78 19.46
N GLY A 12 -24.85 -24.36 18.69
CA GLY A 12 -24.67 -23.52 17.50
C GLY A 12 -24.15 -22.10 17.83
N HIS A 13 -24.52 -21.57 18.99
CA HIS A 13 -24.11 -20.24 19.42
C HIS A 13 -22.64 -20.20 19.87
N LEU A 14 -22.15 -21.28 20.50
CA LEU A 14 -20.75 -21.45 20.90
C LEU A 14 -19.82 -21.66 19.69
N GLU A 15 -20.26 -22.41 18.68
CA GLU A 15 -19.53 -22.57 17.42
C GLU A 15 -19.46 -21.24 16.63
N ALA A 16 -20.56 -20.47 16.62
CA ALA A 16 -20.60 -19.15 15.99
C ALA A 16 -19.68 -18.11 16.68
N ILE A 17 -19.56 -18.12 18.01
CA ILE A 17 -18.64 -17.25 18.75
C ILE A 17 -17.17 -17.62 18.46
N SER A 18 -16.85 -18.93 18.42
CA SER A 18 -15.52 -19.43 18.07
C SER A 18 -15.12 -19.07 16.64
N ALA A 19 -16.02 -19.25 15.67
CA ALA A 19 -15.79 -18.87 14.27
C ALA A 19 -15.58 -17.35 14.11
N LYS A 20 -16.36 -16.52 14.81
CA LYS A 20 -16.25 -15.05 14.78
C LYS A 20 -14.94 -14.55 15.39
N SER A 21 -14.44 -15.21 16.45
CA SER A 21 -13.13 -14.90 17.05
C SER A 21 -11.96 -15.29 16.14
N LYS A 22 -12.06 -16.43 15.44
CA LYS A 22 -11.05 -16.95 14.51
C LYS A 22 -10.96 -16.11 13.24
N GLN A 23 -12.09 -15.56 12.78
CA GLN A 23 -12.16 -14.65 11.64
C GLN A 23 -11.58 -13.27 11.99
N LYS A 24 -11.95 -12.67 13.13
CA LYS A 24 -11.37 -11.41 13.61
C LYS A 24 -9.84 -11.49 13.84
N SER A 25 -9.35 -12.64 14.32
CA SER A 25 -7.91 -12.92 14.46
C SER A 25 -7.17 -13.05 13.13
N ARG A 26 -7.84 -13.50 12.05
CA ARG A 26 -7.24 -13.59 10.70
C ARG A 26 -7.21 -12.23 10.03
N GLU A 27 -8.28 -11.45 10.16
CA GLU A 27 -8.42 -10.09 9.64
C GLU A 27 -7.38 -9.13 10.27
N SER A 28 -7.19 -9.20 11.59
CA SER A 28 -6.18 -8.40 12.31
C SER A 28 -4.74 -8.78 11.91
N ARG A 29 -4.46 -10.07 11.72
CA ARG A 29 -3.15 -10.54 11.25
C ARG A 29 -2.86 -10.16 9.80
N SER A 30 -3.87 -10.12 8.92
CA SER A 30 -3.68 -9.71 7.53
C SER A 30 -3.42 -8.19 7.43
N THR A 31 -4.11 -7.38 8.21
CA THR A 31 -3.83 -5.93 8.30
C THR A 31 -2.45 -5.66 8.87
N GLU A 32 -2.09 -6.30 9.99
CA GLU A 32 -0.75 -6.16 10.57
C GLU A 32 0.36 -6.57 9.59
N SER A 33 0.13 -7.65 8.82
CA SER A 33 1.07 -8.11 7.80
C SER A 33 1.22 -7.13 6.63
N ALA A 34 0.11 -6.54 6.17
CA ALA A 34 0.14 -5.52 5.13
C ALA A 34 0.88 -4.25 5.59
N ASP A 35 0.65 -3.82 6.83
CA ASP A 35 1.34 -2.66 7.42
C ASP A 35 2.84 -2.93 7.58
N ARG A 36 3.21 -4.16 7.97
CA ARG A 36 4.61 -4.57 8.05
C ARG A 36 5.29 -4.57 6.68
N ARG A 37 4.62 -5.09 5.65
CA ARG A 37 5.14 -5.09 4.28
C ARG A 37 5.41 -3.66 3.79
N LYS A 38 4.48 -2.74 4.06
CA LYS A 38 4.66 -1.30 3.74
C LYS A 38 5.85 -0.70 4.49
N ALA A 39 6.00 -0.98 5.78
CA ALA A 39 7.14 -0.49 6.57
C ALA A 39 8.49 -0.95 6.00
N ILE A 40 8.57 -2.21 5.56
CA ILE A 40 9.76 -2.75 4.89
C ILE A 40 10.04 -2.01 3.58
N LEU A 41 9.02 -1.81 2.73
CA LEU A 41 9.17 -1.12 1.44
C LEU A 41 9.60 0.34 1.60
N ASN A 42 9.06 1.04 2.61
CA ASN A 42 9.51 2.39 2.96
C ASN A 42 10.98 2.43 3.37
N SER A 43 11.41 1.47 4.19
CA SER A 43 12.80 1.33 4.60
C SER A 43 13.71 1.04 3.40
N ALA A 44 13.29 0.11 2.53
CA ALA A 44 14.02 -0.25 1.32
C ALA A 44 14.17 0.95 0.37
N ARG A 45 13.09 1.72 0.17
CA ARG A 45 13.09 2.94 -0.65
C ARG A 45 14.13 3.95 -0.14
N ARG A 46 14.18 4.21 1.16
CA ARG A 46 15.17 5.13 1.76
C ARG A 46 16.59 4.69 1.45
N VAL A 47 16.92 3.42 1.69
CA VAL A 47 18.25 2.88 1.37
C VAL A 47 18.56 3.00 -0.12
N LEU A 48 17.60 2.70 -0.99
CA LEU A 48 17.81 2.79 -2.44
C LEU A 48 18.09 4.22 -2.92
N ILE A 49 17.39 5.21 -2.37
CA ILE A 49 17.54 6.63 -2.73
C ILE A 49 18.80 7.24 -2.11
N GLU A 50 19.07 6.94 -0.83
CA GLU A 50 20.14 7.60 -0.06
C GLU A 50 21.50 6.93 -0.27
N GLN A 51 21.53 5.60 -0.44
CA GLN A 51 22.76 4.79 -0.47
C GLN A 51 22.95 4.05 -1.80
N GLY A 52 21.91 3.98 -2.64
CA GLY A 52 21.98 3.34 -3.95
C GLY A 52 21.91 1.80 -3.92
N TYR A 53 22.09 1.19 -5.09
CA TYR A 53 21.87 -0.25 -5.29
C TYR A 53 22.93 -1.17 -4.66
N ALA A 54 24.16 -0.65 -4.49
CA ALA A 54 25.27 -1.41 -3.92
C ALA A 54 24.96 -1.80 -2.47
N ASP A 55 24.51 -0.83 -1.67
CA ASP A 55 24.15 -1.02 -0.25
C ASP A 55 22.75 -1.61 -0.05
N PHE A 56 21.95 -1.68 -1.12
CA PHE A 56 20.66 -2.36 -1.11
C PHE A 56 20.84 -3.88 -0.97
N THR A 57 20.91 -4.38 0.27
CA THR A 57 21.08 -5.80 0.55
C THR A 57 19.99 -6.31 1.48
N MET A 58 19.60 -7.59 1.37
CA MET A 58 18.56 -8.17 2.24
C MET A 58 18.87 -7.98 3.73
N ARG A 59 20.14 -8.17 4.13
CA ARG A 59 20.55 -7.94 5.53
C ARG A 59 20.55 -6.45 5.89
N GLY A 60 21.00 -5.58 4.99
CA GLY A 60 20.99 -4.13 5.21
C GLY A 60 19.57 -3.62 5.42
N ILE A 61 18.64 -4.01 4.53
CA ILE A 61 17.23 -3.62 4.65
C ILE A 61 16.60 -4.18 5.92
N ALA A 62 16.83 -5.46 6.26
CA ALA A 62 16.31 -6.03 7.50
C ALA A 62 16.77 -5.24 8.74
N ARG A 63 18.06 -4.86 8.78
CA ARG A 63 18.61 -4.02 9.85
C ARG A 63 17.96 -2.63 9.88
N HIS A 64 17.84 -1.97 8.74
CA HIS A 64 17.27 -0.64 8.64
C HIS A 64 15.78 -0.62 9.03
N ALA A 65 15.04 -1.67 8.67
CA ALA A 65 13.64 -1.87 9.05
C ALA A 65 13.46 -2.42 10.48
N GLN A 66 14.56 -2.65 11.22
CA GLN A 66 14.57 -3.20 12.58
C GLN A 66 13.83 -4.55 12.71
N ILE A 67 14.01 -5.43 11.73
CA ILE A 67 13.44 -6.78 11.72
C ILE A 67 14.51 -7.85 11.53
N HIS A 68 14.17 -9.09 11.87
CA HIS A 68 15.01 -10.23 11.54
C HIS A 68 15.03 -10.50 10.04
N LEU A 69 16.17 -10.94 9.51
CA LEU A 69 16.32 -11.35 8.11
C LEU A 69 15.28 -12.42 7.71
N LYS A 70 15.01 -13.38 8.61
CA LYS A 70 14.00 -14.43 8.36
C LYS A 70 12.60 -13.85 8.17
N THR A 71 12.25 -12.79 8.90
CA THR A 71 10.98 -12.07 8.72
C THR A 71 10.96 -11.38 7.37
N LEU A 72 12.03 -10.68 6.98
CA LEU A 72 12.12 -10.07 5.64
C LEU A 72 11.95 -11.10 4.52
N GLN A 73 12.63 -12.24 4.65
CA GLN A 73 12.58 -13.35 3.70
C GLN A 73 11.21 -14.00 3.59
N HIS A 74 10.35 -13.87 4.61
CA HIS A 74 8.97 -14.30 4.53
C HIS A 74 8.14 -13.42 3.58
N TYR A 75 8.46 -12.12 3.51
CA TYR A 75 7.77 -11.17 2.63
C TYR A 75 8.39 -11.06 1.24
N PHE A 76 9.72 -11.21 1.13
CA PHE A 76 10.47 -11.03 -0.11
C PHE A 76 11.51 -12.13 -0.24
N SER A 77 11.37 -12.96 -1.27
CA SER A 77 12.15 -14.17 -1.46
C SER A 77 13.57 -13.88 -1.94
N SER A 78 13.79 -12.73 -2.60
CA SER A 78 15.09 -12.36 -3.17
C SER A 78 15.36 -10.85 -3.14
N LYS A 79 16.65 -10.46 -3.24
CA LYS A 79 17.05 -9.06 -3.44
C LYS A 79 16.38 -8.46 -4.69
N ARG A 80 16.31 -9.23 -5.79
CA ARG A 80 15.71 -8.77 -7.06
C ARG A 80 14.23 -8.45 -6.88
N GLU A 81 13.48 -9.35 -6.25
CA GLU A 81 12.07 -9.14 -5.94
C GLU A 81 11.86 -7.92 -5.06
N LEU A 82 12.63 -7.79 -3.96
CA LEU A 82 12.55 -6.65 -3.07
C LEU A 82 12.82 -5.32 -3.81
N VAL A 83 13.78 -5.28 -4.73
CA VAL A 83 14.07 -4.08 -5.54
C VAL A 83 12.88 -3.73 -6.44
N ILE A 84 12.37 -4.69 -7.20
CA ILE A 84 11.23 -4.48 -8.11
C ILE A 84 10.02 -3.96 -7.33
N GLU A 85 9.68 -4.63 -6.23
CA GLU A 85 8.57 -4.24 -5.36
C GLU A 85 8.78 -2.86 -4.73
N THR A 86 10.02 -2.51 -4.35
CA THR A 86 10.34 -1.17 -3.82
C THR A 86 10.15 -0.09 -4.87
N VAL A 87 10.55 -0.35 -6.12
CA VAL A 87 10.35 0.59 -7.24
C VAL A 87 8.87 0.76 -7.53
N ASN A 88 8.11 -0.33 -7.67
CA ASN A 88 6.66 -0.27 -7.90
C ASN A 88 5.96 0.50 -6.77
N TYR A 89 6.25 0.14 -5.52
CA TYR A 89 5.72 0.85 -4.35
C TYR A 89 6.04 2.35 -4.36
N THR A 90 7.23 2.71 -4.83
CA THR A 90 7.63 4.12 -4.91
C THR A 90 6.87 4.85 -6.01
N LEU A 91 6.68 4.23 -7.18
CA LEU A 91 5.88 4.79 -8.27
C LEU A 91 4.42 4.99 -7.85
N ASP A 92 3.82 3.96 -7.25
CA ASP A 92 2.42 3.98 -6.84
C ASP A 92 2.14 5.01 -5.74
N ASN A 93 3.01 5.12 -4.73
CA ASN A 93 2.71 5.92 -3.53
C ASN A 93 3.34 7.31 -3.48
N TYR A 94 4.37 7.58 -4.27
CA TYR A 94 5.07 8.86 -4.21
C TYR A 94 4.91 9.69 -5.48
N TYR A 95 4.97 9.06 -6.65
CA TYR A 95 4.93 9.81 -7.90
C TYR A 95 3.50 10.02 -8.42
N TYR A 96 2.56 9.14 -8.10
CA TYR A 96 1.18 9.27 -8.59
C TYR A 96 0.45 10.50 -8.04
N GLU A 97 0.53 10.75 -6.74
CA GLU A 97 -0.12 11.90 -6.08
C GLU A 97 0.51 13.23 -6.49
N GLU A 98 1.84 13.29 -6.59
CA GLU A 98 2.55 14.49 -7.07
C GLU A 98 2.22 14.79 -8.54
N TYR A 99 2.17 13.74 -9.38
CA TYR A 99 1.82 13.87 -10.79
C TYR A 99 0.36 14.30 -11.01
N LEU A 100 -0.59 13.82 -10.21
CA LEU A 100 -1.99 14.27 -10.28
C LEU A 100 -2.15 15.75 -9.91
N GLY A 101 -1.38 16.26 -8.95
CA GLY A 101 -1.36 17.69 -8.64
C GLY A 101 -0.91 18.51 -9.84
N ILE A 102 0.18 18.09 -10.48
CA ILE A 102 0.70 18.74 -11.69
C ILE A 102 -0.31 18.67 -12.84
N LEU A 103 -0.94 17.51 -13.08
CA LEU A 103 -1.94 17.36 -14.14
C LEU A 103 -3.18 18.22 -13.89
N ARG A 104 -3.64 18.32 -12.65
CA ARG A 104 -4.74 19.20 -12.27
C ARG A 104 -4.39 20.67 -12.55
N ASP A 105 -3.18 21.09 -12.21
CA ASP A 105 -2.71 22.46 -12.47
C ASP A 105 -2.60 22.75 -13.98
N ILE A 106 -2.28 21.74 -14.80
CA ILE A 106 -2.24 21.87 -16.26
C ILE A 106 -3.66 22.03 -16.86
N ASP A 107 -4.62 21.19 -16.44
CA ASP A 107 -6.01 21.26 -16.92
C ASP A 107 -6.72 22.56 -16.49
N ASP A 108 -6.43 23.03 -15.27
CA ASP A 108 -6.95 24.31 -14.76
C ASP A 108 -6.38 25.52 -15.53
N ASN A 109 -5.15 25.40 -16.08
CA ASN A 109 -4.50 26.45 -16.88
C ASN A 109 -4.98 26.46 -18.35
N ASP A 110 -5.33 25.32 -18.94
CA ASP A 110 -5.87 25.25 -20.31
C ASP A 110 -7.30 25.81 -20.40
N SER A 111 -8.08 25.69 -19.32
CA SER A 111 -9.41 26.32 -19.21
C SER A 111 -9.37 27.86 -19.20
N SER A 112 -8.19 28.46 -18.91
CA SER A 112 -7.98 29.92 -18.97
C SER A 112 -7.41 30.41 -20.31
N ASN A 113 -6.84 29.53 -21.14
CA ASN A 113 -6.33 29.87 -22.47
C ASN A 113 -7.37 29.70 -23.61
N GLY A 114 -8.57 29.21 -23.29
CA GLY A 114 -9.70 29.08 -24.23
C GLY A 114 -10.43 30.38 -24.59
N SER A 115 -10.02 31.54 -24.07
CA SER A 115 -10.57 32.85 -24.46
C SER A 115 -9.63 33.65 -25.36
N VAL A 116 -9.23 33.09 -26.51
CA VAL A 116 -8.88 33.94 -27.66
C VAL A 116 -10.17 34.53 -28.23
N ALA A 117 -10.67 35.54 -27.51
CA ALA A 117 -11.76 36.38 -27.94
C ALA A 117 -11.40 37.05 -29.27
N LYS A 118 -12.42 37.14 -30.11
CA LYS A 118 -12.38 37.74 -31.44
C LYS A 118 -11.82 39.15 -31.37
N ILE A 119 -10.77 39.42 -32.14
CA ILE A 119 -10.47 40.77 -32.63
C ILE A 119 -10.64 40.74 -34.15
N GLY A 120 -11.90 40.94 -34.57
CA GLY A 120 -12.20 41.37 -35.92
C GLY A 120 -11.98 42.88 -36.05
N GLY A 121 -11.29 43.28 -37.12
CA GLY A 121 -11.52 44.51 -37.87
C GLY A 121 -11.03 45.83 -37.26
N SER A 122 -10.00 46.42 -37.87
CA SER A 122 -10.09 47.84 -38.24
C SER A 122 -9.18 48.15 -39.41
N GLN A 123 -9.78 48.81 -40.40
CA GLN A 123 -9.17 49.36 -41.60
C GLN A 123 -8.05 50.35 -41.27
N ARG A 124 -7.08 50.45 -42.19
CA ARG A 124 -6.66 51.71 -42.80
C ARG A 124 -5.92 51.45 -44.09
#